data_AF-A0A368LKA6-F1
#
_entry.id   AF-A0A368LKA6-F1
#
_cell.length_a   1.000
_cell.length_b   1.000
_cell.length_c   1.000
_cell.angle_alpha   90.00
_cell.angle_beta   90.00
_cell.angle_gamma   90.00
#
_symmetry.space_group_name_H-M   'P 1'
#
loop_
_entity.id
_entity.type
_entity.pdbx_description
1 polymer ?
#
loop_
_entity_poly.entity_id
_entity_poly.type
_entity_poly.pdbx_seq_one_letter_code
_entity_poly.pdbx_strand_id
1 'polypeptide(L)'
;MTLYFIRVMKAPLVALLCLFSLAQYAHAEDDYSADGERRAKSAGESLVGTPAPQMKITTIDGKTIDLVQVYGKKPVYIKFWATWCVPCREQMPGFEEIYKKYGDKVQVIAVNTGISDNLASVTTFRKKMGLTMPITIDDGKLARAFHLRVTPQHLLVDKNGKFAYFGHMDDKEFHQALDKVVAEKSNGKPLNNPTFVPKDSGYKVGDTVPDLAFSTIDDKAVDFKFNAPNSKKVGVVFFGPWCEWYLEDTEPKTSKACTQVRELLEKKSKASSIEWVTVSTNLWSSIADLQDYRKSYGTTLPIVFDNDGELFKQFGVNQVPTITLIEPNGKVSLKSSIQDDDFQATLERISKFK
;
A
#
# COMPACT_ATOMS: atom_id res chain seq x y z
N MET A 1 -51.70 -50.33 17.67
CA MET A 1 -51.27 -49.62 16.45
C MET A 1 -50.38 -48.47 16.89
N THR A 2 -49.11 -48.58 16.50
CA THR A 2 -47.94 -47.76 16.85
C THR A 2 -48.16 -46.26 16.63
N LEU A 3 -47.56 -45.39 17.45
CA LEU A 3 -47.05 -44.08 17.03
C LEU A 3 -46.06 -43.52 18.07
N TYR A 4 -44.77 -43.65 17.74
CA TYR A 4 -43.63 -43.01 18.40
C TYR A 4 -43.64 -41.51 18.05
N PHE A 5 -43.77 -40.63 19.04
CA PHE A 5 -43.53 -39.20 18.86
C PHE A 5 -42.02 -38.92 18.93
N ILE A 6 -41.41 -38.67 17.77
CA ILE A 6 -40.04 -38.17 17.66
C ILE A 6 -40.03 -36.71 18.13
N ARG A 7 -39.35 -36.47 19.27
CA ARG A 7 -39.07 -35.13 19.77
C ARG A 7 -37.95 -34.53 18.91
N VAL A 8 -38.32 -33.81 17.85
CA VAL A 8 -37.38 -33.06 17.02
C VAL A 8 -36.78 -31.96 17.90
N MET A 9 -35.53 -32.15 18.32
CA MET A 9 -34.70 -31.09 18.89
C MET A 9 -34.58 -29.98 17.84
N LYS A 10 -35.26 -28.86 18.07
CA LYS A 10 -34.97 -27.60 17.38
C LYS A 10 -33.59 -27.13 17.84
N ALA A 11 -32.52 -27.64 17.22
CA ALA A 11 -31.26 -26.91 17.21
C ALA A 11 -31.56 -25.54 16.56
N PRO A 12 -31.18 -24.42 17.19
CA PRO A 12 -31.66 -23.11 16.77
C PRO A 12 -31.00 -22.80 15.43
N LEU A 13 -31.82 -22.47 14.42
CA LEU A 13 -31.39 -22.01 13.09
C LEU A 13 -30.30 -20.92 13.17
N VAL A 14 -30.28 -20.17 14.27
CA VAL A 14 -29.28 -19.15 14.64
C VAL A 14 -27.87 -19.74 14.79
N ALA A 15 -27.70 -20.90 15.42
CA ALA A 15 -26.37 -21.51 15.59
C ALA A 15 -25.78 -21.97 14.26
N LEU A 16 -26.62 -22.47 13.33
CA LEU A 16 -26.21 -22.87 11.98
C LEU A 16 -25.84 -21.66 11.12
N LEU A 17 -26.59 -20.56 11.22
CA LEU A 17 -26.25 -19.29 10.55
C LEU A 17 -24.95 -18.69 11.11
N CYS A 18 -24.76 -18.68 12.43
CA CYS A 18 -23.50 -18.21 13.04
C CYS A 18 -22.30 -19.06 12.63
N LEU A 19 -22.44 -20.39 12.57
CA LEU A 19 -21.37 -21.28 12.11
C LEU A 19 -21.04 -21.10 10.62
N PHE A 20 -22.05 -20.85 9.78
CA PHE A 20 -21.84 -20.56 8.36
C PHE A 20 -21.13 -19.22 8.15
N SER A 21 -21.54 -18.17 8.89
CA SER A 21 -20.86 -16.87 8.86
C SER A 21 -19.42 -16.97 9.35
N LEU A 22 -19.16 -17.68 10.46
CA LEU A 22 -17.80 -17.88 10.97
C LEU A 22 -16.91 -18.64 9.98
N ALA A 23 -17.45 -19.65 9.29
CA ALA A 23 -16.71 -20.38 8.24
C ALA A 23 -16.38 -19.49 7.04
N GLN A 24 -17.30 -18.61 6.61
CA GLN A 24 -17.05 -17.66 5.53
C GLN A 24 -16.00 -16.61 5.89
N TYR A 25 -16.02 -16.10 7.13
CA TYR A 25 -14.99 -15.18 7.62
C TYR A 25 -13.61 -15.83 7.67
N ALA A 26 -13.50 -17.05 8.21
CA ALA A 26 -12.22 -17.77 8.28
C ALA A 26 -11.62 -18.03 6.88
N HIS A 27 -12.45 -18.41 5.90
CA HIS A 27 -11.98 -18.62 4.52
C HIS A 27 -11.51 -17.33 3.83
N ALA A 28 -12.13 -16.18 4.12
CA ALA A 28 -11.72 -14.90 3.55
C ALA A 28 -10.40 -14.38 4.15
N GLU A 29 -10.15 -14.60 5.44
CA GLU A 29 -8.88 -14.25 6.10
C GLU A 29 -7.71 -15.13 5.62
N ASP A 30 -7.96 -16.42 5.39
CA ASP A 30 -6.98 -17.36 4.84
C ASP A 30 -6.57 -16.96 3.41
N ASP A 31 -7.52 -16.54 2.57
CA ASP A 31 -7.24 -16.13 1.19
C ASP A 31 -6.47 -14.80 1.16
N TYR A 32 -6.85 -13.83 2.00
CA TYR A 32 -6.16 -12.55 2.10
C TYR A 32 -4.70 -12.71 2.58
N SER A 33 -4.48 -13.54 3.61
CA SER A 33 -3.13 -13.80 4.14
C SER A 33 -2.26 -14.57 3.15
N ALA A 34 -2.82 -15.58 2.47
CA ALA A 34 -2.12 -16.32 1.42
C ALA A 34 -1.78 -15.45 0.21
N ASP A 35 -2.68 -14.56 -0.20
CA ASP A 35 -2.44 -13.60 -1.27
C ASP A 35 -1.37 -12.57 -0.88
N GLY A 36 -1.44 -12.04 0.34
CA GLY A 36 -0.41 -11.18 0.89
C GLY A 36 0.97 -11.85 0.86
N GLU A 37 1.06 -13.11 1.28
CA GLU A 37 2.31 -13.87 1.24
C GLU A 37 2.84 -14.03 -0.20
N ARG A 38 1.98 -14.37 -1.16
CA ARG A 38 2.37 -14.47 -2.58
C ARG A 38 2.92 -13.14 -3.10
N ARG A 39 2.26 -12.02 -2.79
CA ARG A 39 2.69 -10.68 -3.22
C ARG A 39 4.03 -10.29 -2.62
N ALA A 40 4.20 -10.50 -1.32
CA ALA A 40 5.46 -10.20 -0.64
C ALA A 40 6.61 -11.03 -1.21
N LYS A 41 6.41 -12.34 -1.39
CA LYS A 41 7.43 -13.23 -2.00
C LYS A 41 7.77 -12.83 -3.43
N SER A 42 6.76 -12.57 -4.26
CA SER A 42 6.96 -12.13 -5.65
C SER A 42 7.72 -10.79 -5.73
N ALA A 43 7.51 -9.89 -4.77
CA ALA A 43 8.27 -8.64 -4.69
C ALA A 43 9.79 -8.85 -4.54
N GLY A 44 10.18 -9.94 -3.86
CA GLY A 44 11.54 -10.22 -3.45
C GLY A 44 12.26 -11.33 -4.18
N GLU A 45 11.54 -12.18 -4.92
CA GLU A 45 12.06 -13.44 -5.49
C GLU A 45 13.34 -13.23 -6.31
N SER A 46 13.38 -12.21 -7.16
CA SER A 46 14.56 -11.87 -7.97
C SER A 46 15.62 -11.04 -7.24
N LEU A 47 15.30 -10.52 -6.06
CA LEU A 47 16.16 -9.63 -5.28
C LEU A 47 16.98 -10.36 -4.22
N VAL A 48 16.51 -11.49 -3.71
CA VAL A 48 17.25 -12.25 -2.69
C VAL A 48 18.67 -12.57 -3.17
N GLY A 49 19.66 -12.24 -2.34
CA GLY A 49 21.09 -12.37 -2.63
C GLY A 49 21.72 -11.16 -3.35
N THR A 50 20.92 -10.20 -3.81
CA THR A 50 21.39 -8.93 -4.40
C THR A 50 21.60 -7.85 -3.33
N PRO A 51 22.46 -6.84 -3.56
CA PRO A 51 22.70 -5.77 -2.59
C PRO A 51 21.45 -4.91 -2.33
N ALA A 52 21.08 -4.74 -1.06
CA ALA A 52 20.03 -3.81 -0.64
C ALA A 52 20.51 -2.35 -0.75
N PRO A 53 19.62 -1.36 -0.91
CA PRO A 53 20.05 0.02 -1.07
C PRO A 53 20.65 0.61 0.21
N GLN A 54 21.53 1.59 0.02
CA GLN A 54 22.00 2.48 1.07
C GLN A 54 20.93 3.55 1.34
N MET A 55 20.47 3.65 2.59
CA MET A 55 19.44 4.61 3.00
C MET A 55 19.75 5.19 4.38
N LYS A 56 19.36 6.45 4.57
CA LYS A 56 19.26 7.09 5.89
C LYS A 56 17.79 7.20 6.26
N ILE A 57 17.44 6.71 7.44
CA ILE A 57 16.08 6.62 7.93
C ILE A 57 15.97 7.47 9.18
N THR A 58 15.08 8.47 9.19
CA THR A 58 14.81 9.30 10.35
C THR A 58 13.55 8.79 11.05
N THR A 59 13.72 8.31 12.27
CA THR A 59 12.61 7.83 13.10
C THR A 59 11.72 8.99 13.57
N ILE A 60 10.50 8.68 14.02
CA ILE A 60 9.56 9.66 14.58
C ILE A 60 10.06 10.34 15.86
N ASP A 61 11.08 9.76 16.51
CA ASP A 61 11.76 10.33 17.68
C ASP A 61 13.00 11.17 17.29
N GLY A 62 13.22 11.42 15.99
CA GLY A 62 14.33 12.23 15.47
C GLY A 62 15.68 11.52 15.39
N LYS A 63 15.76 10.23 15.76
CA LYS A 63 16.99 9.44 15.60
C LYS A 63 17.18 9.01 14.15
N THR A 64 18.40 9.17 13.64
CA THR A 64 18.79 8.71 12.31
C THR A 64 19.43 7.32 12.36
N ILE A 65 18.98 6.42 11.50
CA ILE A 65 19.57 5.11 11.24
C ILE A 65 20.19 5.16 9.84
N ASP A 66 21.52 5.05 9.76
CA ASP A 66 22.25 4.97 8.50
C ASP A 66 22.54 3.50 8.18
N LEU A 67 21.84 2.94 7.18
CA LEU A 67 21.98 1.52 6.85
C LEU A 67 23.39 1.15 6.39
N VAL A 68 24.16 2.10 5.82
CA VAL A 68 25.56 1.87 5.47
C VAL A 68 26.40 1.53 6.71
N GLN A 69 26.09 2.15 7.84
CA GLN A 69 26.79 1.92 9.10
C GLN A 69 26.31 0.66 9.83
N VAL A 70 25.17 0.12 9.43
CA VAL A 70 24.52 -1.08 10.01
C VAL A 70 24.97 -2.33 9.27
N TYR A 71 24.99 -2.30 7.94
CA TYR A 71 25.51 -3.39 7.13
C TYR A 71 26.95 -3.72 7.53
N GLY A 72 27.31 -5.00 7.45
CA GLY A 72 28.59 -5.54 7.93
C GLY A 72 28.62 -5.82 9.44
N LYS A 73 27.77 -5.17 10.24
CA LYS A 73 27.72 -5.34 11.72
C LYS A 73 26.56 -6.22 12.16
N LYS A 74 25.36 -5.95 11.65
CA LYS A 74 24.14 -6.70 12.00
C LYS A 74 23.19 -6.78 10.80
N PRO A 75 22.38 -7.85 10.69
CA PRO A 75 21.29 -7.89 9.73
C PRO A 75 20.26 -6.80 10.07
N VAL A 76 19.43 -6.48 9.08
CA VAL A 76 18.34 -5.51 9.22
C VAL A 76 17.02 -6.24 9.04
N TYR A 77 16.08 -6.00 9.94
CA TYR A 77 14.70 -6.42 9.82
C TYR A 77 13.82 -5.19 9.69
N ILE A 78 13.24 -5.02 8.50
CA ILE A 78 12.28 -3.97 8.19
C ILE A 78 10.90 -4.60 8.12
N LYS A 79 9.93 -4.01 8.82
CA LYS A 79 8.51 -4.36 8.67
C LYS A 79 7.75 -3.14 8.17
N PHE A 80 7.18 -3.23 6.97
CA PHE A 80 6.26 -2.23 6.45
C PHE A 80 4.85 -2.47 7.03
N TRP A 81 4.19 -1.40 7.47
CA TRP A 81 2.89 -1.49 8.13
C TRP A 81 2.06 -0.19 7.99
N ALA A 82 0.82 -0.24 8.45
CA ALA A 82 -0.05 0.93 8.58
C ALA A 82 -0.92 0.80 9.85
N THR A 83 -1.37 1.91 10.44
CA THR A 83 -2.16 1.87 11.69
C THR A 83 -3.56 1.28 11.48
N TRP A 84 -4.09 1.41 10.26
CA TRP A 84 -5.39 0.88 9.83
C TRP A 84 -5.32 -0.57 9.33
N CYS A 85 -4.13 -1.08 9.03
CA CYS A 85 -3.93 -2.43 8.49
C CYS A 85 -4.16 -3.48 9.60
N VAL A 86 -5.27 -4.21 9.54
CA VAL A 86 -5.67 -5.22 10.53
C VAL A 86 -4.57 -6.28 10.78
N PRO A 87 -4.06 -7.02 9.77
CA PRO A 87 -3.03 -8.04 10.01
C PRO A 87 -1.73 -7.42 10.53
N CYS A 88 -1.43 -6.17 10.17
CA CYS A 88 -0.29 -5.47 10.73
C CYS A 88 -0.43 -5.35 12.25
N ARG A 89 -1.60 -4.87 12.73
CA ARG A 89 -1.90 -4.65 14.15
C ARG A 89 -1.78 -5.92 14.96
N GLU A 90 -2.28 -7.03 14.42
CA GLU A 90 -2.23 -8.36 15.06
C GLU A 90 -0.79 -8.86 15.25
N GLN A 91 0.07 -8.59 14.27
CA GLN A 91 1.47 -9.01 14.31
C GLN A 91 2.40 -7.98 15.01
N MET A 92 1.95 -6.78 15.39
CA MET A 92 2.81 -5.79 16.06
C MET A 92 3.33 -6.24 17.43
N PRO A 93 2.55 -6.94 18.28
CA PRO A 93 3.07 -7.51 19.53
C PRO A 93 4.25 -8.49 19.31
N GLY A 94 4.13 -9.44 18.37
CA GLY A 94 5.22 -10.36 18.03
C GLY A 94 6.45 -9.63 17.50
N PHE A 95 6.25 -8.59 16.69
CA PHE A 95 7.33 -7.75 16.21
C PHE A 95 8.06 -6.99 17.33
N GLU A 96 7.34 -6.51 18.35
CA GLU A 96 7.91 -5.91 19.56
C GLU A 96 8.72 -6.92 20.38
N GLU A 97 8.24 -8.16 20.50
CA GLU A 97 8.99 -9.24 21.18
C GLU A 97 10.29 -9.57 20.45
N ILE A 98 10.27 -9.63 19.12
CA ILE A 98 11.48 -9.80 18.30
C ILE A 98 12.45 -8.65 18.57
N TYR A 99 11.99 -7.40 18.61
CA TYR A 99 12.84 -6.26 18.93
C TYR A 99 13.47 -6.38 20.31
N LYS A 100 12.69 -6.71 21.34
CA LYS A 100 13.20 -6.90 22.71
C LYS A 100 14.22 -8.03 22.81
N LYS A 101 14.02 -9.13 22.07
CA LYS A 101 14.90 -10.31 22.12
C LYS A 101 16.16 -10.18 21.24
N TYR A 102 16.05 -9.55 20.08
CA TYR A 102 17.08 -9.53 19.05
C TYR A 102 17.62 -8.13 18.73
N GLY A 103 17.13 -7.04 19.33
CA GLY A 103 17.52 -5.66 18.99
C GLY A 103 19.02 -5.35 19.09
N ASP A 104 19.73 -6.06 19.97
CA ASP A 104 21.20 -5.99 20.08
C ASP A 104 21.93 -6.71 18.93
N LYS A 105 21.26 -7.70 18.33
CA LYS A 105 21.80 -8.57 17.26
C LYS A 105 21.30 -8.19 15.86
N VAL A 106 20.17 -7.49 15.76
CA VAL A 106 19.44 -7.16 14.53
C VAL A 106 19.03 -5.70 14.57
N GLN A 107 19.21 -4.97 13.47
CA GLN A 107 18.61 -3.65 13.34
C GLN A 107 17.13 -3.79 12.96
N VAL A 108 16.24 -3.66 13.93
CA VAL A 108 14.79 -3.69 13.71
C VAL A 108 14.27 -2.27 13.39
N ILE A 109 13.41 -2.15 12.38
CA ILE A 109 12.79 -0.89 11.96
C ILE A 109 11.33 -1.15 11.55
N ALA A 110 10.39 -0.46 12.19
CA ALA A 110 9.00 -0.38 11.75
C ALA A 110 8.84 0.77 10.74
N VAL A 111 8.44 0.49 9.52
CA VAL A 111 8.22 1.49 8.49
C VAL A 111 6.72 1.65 8.25
N ASN A 112 6.12 2.69 8.81
CA ASN A 112 4.75 3.03 8.49
C ASN A 112 4.69 3.61 7.07
N THR A 113 3.75 3.16 6.24
CA THR A 113 3.69 3.55 4.81
C THR A 113 3.28 5.01 4.57
N GLY A 114 2.73 5.70 5.57
CA GLY A 114 2.19 7.05 5.46
C GLY A 114 0.83 7.13 4.75
N ILE A 115 0.41 6.10 4.01
CA ILE A 115 -0.88 6.07 3.32
C ILE A 115 -1.99 6.09 4.36
N SER A 116 -2.87 7.09 4.29
CA SER A 116 -3.93 7.36 5.28
C SER A 116 -3.42 7.45 6.74
N ASP A 117 -2.13 7.73 6.92
CA ASP A 117 -1.49 7.82 8.23
C ASP A 117 -0.74 9.15 8.38
N ASN A 118 -0.54 9.58 9.62
CA ASN A 118 0.26 10.76 9.95
C ASN A 118 0.96 10.58 11.30
N LEU A 119 1.78 11.57 11.71
CA LEU A 119 2.52 11.50 12.97
C LEU A 119 1.61 11.28 14.19
N ALA A 120 0.42 11.88 14.20
CA ALA A 120 -0.51 11.77 15.31
C ALA A 120 -1.14 10.37 15.41
N SER A 121 -1.58 9.78 14.27
CA SER A 121 -2.14 8.42 14.25
C SER A 121 -1.07 7.40 14.68
N VAL A 122 0.13 7.49 14.13
CA VAL A 122 1.26 6.60 14.44
C VAL A 122 1.70 6.71 15.89
N THR A 123 1.82 7.92 16.44
CA THR A 123 2.21 8.13 17.84
C THR A 123 1.14 7.60 18.80
N THR A 124 -0.14 7.80 18.48
CA THR A 124 -1.26 7.27 19.26
C THR A 124 -1.25 5.74 19.27
N PHE A 125 -1.06 5.13 18.10
CA PHE A 125 -0.96 3.68 17.97
C PHE A 125 0.24 3.12 18.75
N ARG A 126 1.43 3.72 18.60
CA ARG A 126 2.65 3.36 19.35
C ARG A 126 2.39 3.33 20.85
N LYS A 127 1.76 4.38 21.39
CA LYS A 127 1.44 4.48 22.81
C LYS A 127 0.44 3.42 23.24
N LYS A 128 -0.64 3.22 22.48
CA LYS A 128 -1.69 2.23 22.77
C LYS A 128 -1.15 0.81 22.83
N MET A 129 -0.22 0.47 21.92
CA MET A 129 0.34 -0.88 21.80
C MET A 129 1.63 -1.08 22.62
N GLY A 130 2.14 -0.04 23.30
CA GLY A 130 3.36 -0.14 24.10
C GLY A 130 4.62 -0.47 23.28
N LEU A 131 4.67 0.01 22.02
CA LEU A 131 5.77 -0.29 21.11
C LEU A 131 7.00 0.56 21.42
N THR A 132 8.17 -0.08 21.42
CA THR A 132 9.45 0.57 21.73
C THR A 132 10.48 0.46 20.60
N MET A 133 10.22 -0.38 19.59
CA MET A 133 11.09 -0.44 18.41
C MET A 133 11.14 0.89 17.64
N PRO A 134 12.23 1.18 16.91
CA PRO A 134 12.31 2.35 16.04
C PRO A 134 11.20 2.36 14.99
N ILE A 135 10.43 3.45 14.93
CA ILE A 135 9.36 3.68 13.95
C ILE A 135 9.71 4.86 13.07
N THR A 136 9.51 4.74 11.76
CA THR A 136 9.56 5.85 10.79
C THR A 136 8.22 5.93 10.04
N ILE A 137 7.89 7.11 9.53
CA ILE A 137 6.81 7.30 8.54
C ILE A 137 7.48 7.52 7.20
N ASP A 138 7.12 6.70 6.23
CA ASP A 138 7.68 6.76 4.90
C ASP A 138 7.02 7.86 4.06
N ASP A 139 7.80 8.50 3.20
CA ASP A 139 7.32 9.41 2.15
C ASP A 139 7.20 8.68 0.79
N GLY A 140 7.17 7.35 0.84
CA GLY A 140 7.22 6.43 -0.29
C GLY A 140 8.64 6.05 -0.73
N LYS A 141 9.70 6.71 -0.24
CA LYS A 141 11.08 6.37 -0.66
C LYS A 141 11.49 5.00 -0.17
N LEU A 142 11.18 4.62 1.06
CA LEU A 142 11.51 3.31 1.60
C LEU A 142 10.67 2.23 0.94
N ALA A 143 9.37 2.46 0.75
CA ALA A 143 8.48 1.54 0.04
C ALA A 143 9.01 1.22 -1.37
N ARG A 144 9.52 2.23 -2.10
CA ARG A 144 10.16 2.02 -3.41
C ARG A 144 11.51 1.32 -3.30
N ALA A 145 12.39 1.80 -2.43
CA ALA A 145 13.74 1.26 -2.27
C ALA A 145 13.74 -0.22 -1.85
N PHE A 146 12.71 -0.63 -1.11
CA PHE A 146 12.57 -1.96 -0.53
C PHE A 146 11.40 -2.76 -1.12
N HIS A 147 10.92 -2.36 -2.30
CA HIS A 147 9.95 -3.11 -3.12
C HIS A 147 8.70 -3.54 -2.34
N LEU A 148 8.03 -2.58 -1.70
CA LEU A 148 6.76 -2.81 -1.02
C LEU A 148 5.65 -3.19 -2.00
N ARG A 149 4.95 -4.29 -1.73
CA ARG A 149 3.76 -4.73 -2.49
C ARG A 149 2.53 -4.99 -1.63
N VAL A 150 2.72 -5.22 -0.33
CA VAL A 150 1.64 -5.48 0.61
C VAL A 150 2.03 -5.02 2.01
N THR A 151 1.08 -4.87 2.91
CA THR A 151 1.34 -4.71 4.35
C THR A 151 0.56 -5.78 5.12
N PRO A 152 1.09 -6.31 6.24
CA PRO A 152 2.49 -6.24 6.61
C PRO A 152 3.39 -6.84 5.52
N GLN A 153 4.60 -6.30 5.40
CA GLN A 153 5.67 -6.93 4.61
C GLN A 153 6.94 -6.95 5.45
N HIS A 154 7.38 -8.16 5.73
CA HIS A 154 8.60 -8.52 6.42
C HIS A 154 9.73 -8.56 5.40
N LEU A 155 10.81 -7.84 5.69
CA LEU A 155 12.00 -7.80 4.87
C LEU A 155 13.23 -8.03 5.75
N LEU A 156 14.07 -8.99 5.37
CA LEU A 156 15.37 -9.19 5.98
C LEU A 156 16.48 -8.80 5.00
N VAL A 157 17.46 -8.06 5.51
CA VAL A 157 18.75 -7.83 4.88
C VAL A 157 19.82 -8.50 5.74
N ASP A 158 20.66 -9.32 5.13
CA ASP A 158 21.72 -10.04 5.84
C ASP A 158 22.86 -9.12 6.31
N LYS A 159 23.83 -9.68 7.05
CA LYS A 159 25.02 -8.92 7.50
C LYS A 159 25.90 -8.44 6.36
N ASN A 160 25.78 -9.02 5.16
CA ASN A 160 26.52 -8.61 3.97
C ASN A 160 25.75 -7.54 3.17
N GLY A 161 24.69 -6.97 3.73
CA GLY A 161 23.89 -5.93 3.09
C GLY A 161 23.08 -6.45 1.91
N LYS A 162 22.77 -7.74 1.83
CA LYS A 162 21.99 -8.31 0.74
C LYS A 162 20.57 -8.65 1.21
N PHE A 163 19.61 -8.51 0.30
CA PHE A 163 18.27 -9.02 0.56
C PHE A 163 18.31 -10.51 0.88
N ALA A 164 17.62 -10.92 1.94
CA ALA A 164 17.64 -12.29 2.44
C ALA A 164 16.25 -12.93 2.50
N TYR A 165 15.20 -12.14 2.67
CA TYR A 165 13.83 -12.65 2.80
C TYR A 165 12.80 -11.54 2.53
N PHE A 166 11.68 -11.94 1.92
CA PHE A 166 10.46 -11.16 1.79
C PHE A 166 9.27 -12.07 2.15
N GLY A 167 8.35 -11.57 2.97
CA GLY A 167 7.13 -12.31 3.36
C GLY A 167 6.09 -11.38 3.99
N HIS A 168 4.88 -11.89 4.17
CA HIS A 168 3.74 -11.20 4.77
C HIS A 168 3.41 -11.77 6.15
N MET A 169 3.59 -13.07 6.33
CA MET A 169 3.23 -13.78 7.56
C MET A 169 4.38 -13.75 8.58
N ASP A 170 4.04 -13.57 9.85
CA ASP A 170 4.94 -13.82 10.99
C ASP A 170 4.89 -15.32 11.34
N ASP A 171 5.42 -16.15 10.45
CA ASP A 171 5.30 -17.60 10.51
C ASP A 171 6.65 -18.32 10.75
N LYS A 172 6.61 -19.65 10.71
CA LYS A 172 7.81 -20.47 10.89
C LYS A 172 8.88 -20.20 9.82
N GLU A 173 8.48 -19.93 8.58
CA GLU A 173 9.43 -19.66 7.50
C GLU A 173 10.15 -18.33 7.74
N PHE A 174 9.42 -17.28 8.10
CA PHE A 174 9.98 -16.00 8.50
C PHE A 174 10.94 -16.14 9.68
N HIS A 175 10.56 -16.84 10.75
CA HIS A 175 11.43 -17.04 11.92
C HIS A 175 12.70 -17.83 11.58
N GLN A 176 12.62 -18.84 10.70
CA GLN A 176 13.79 -19.56 10.21
C GLN A 176 14.73 -18.66 9.42
N ALA A 177 14.19 -17.79 8.56
CA ALA A 177 14.98 -16.81 7.83
C ALA A 177 15.65 -15.79 8.79
N LEU A 178 14.93 -15.35 9.82
CA LEU A 178 15.46 -14.45 10.86
C LEU A 178 16.61 -15.10 11.63
N ASP A 179 16.44 -16.32 12.12
CA ASP A 179 17.48 -17.04 12.85
C ASP A 179 18.71 -17.28 11.95
N LYS A 180 18.50 -17.56 10.67
CA LYS A 180 19.59 -17.70 9.68
C LYS A 180 20.41 -16.42 9.56
N VAL A 181 19.79 -15.25 9.34
CA VAL A 181 20.53 -13.99 9.19
C VAL A 181 21.18 -13.52 10.50
N VAL A 182 20.62 -13.90 11.65
CA VAL A 182 21.23 -13.66 12.97
C VAL A 182 22.52 -14.46 13.14
N ALA A 183 22.48 -15.75 12.78
CA ALA A 183 23.60 -16.68 12.90
C ALA A 183 24.70 -16.46 11.85
N GLU A 184 24.34 -15.90 10.69
CA GLU A 184 25.29 -15.62 9.61
C GLU A 184 26.43 -14.70 10.06
N LYS A 185 27.64 -14.92 9.53
CA LYS A 185 28.80 -14.06 9.77
C LYS A 185 28.99 -13.14 8.57
N SER A 186 29.46 -11.91 8.83
CA SER A 186 29.95 -11.05 7.76
C SER A 186 31.11 -11.74 7.04
N ASN A 187 31.10 -11.70 5.71
CA ASN A 187 32.18 -12.24 4.89
C ASN A 187 33.40 -11.29 4.79
N GLY A 188 33.34 -10.13 5.46
CA GLY A 188 34.42 -9.14 5.52
C GLY A 188 34.71 -8.43 4.19
N LYS A 189 33.91 -8.65 3.14
CA LYS A 189 34.09 -7.99 1.85
C LYS A 189 33.61 -6.53 1.91
N PRO A 190 34.24 -5.62 1.15
CA PRO A 190 33.73 -4.27 0.98
C PRO A 190 32.28 -4.29 0.48
N LEU A 191 31.44 -3.46 1.10
CA LEU A 191 30.03 -3.34 0.77
C LEU A 191 29.83 -2.25 -0.30
N ASN A 192 29.47 -2.68 -1.51
CA ASN A 192 29.20 -1.79 -2.65
C ASN A 192 27.70 -1.71 -2.94
N ASN A 193 26.92 -1.49 -1.88
CA ASN A 193 25.47 -1.35 -1.96
C ASN A 193 25.09 -0.09 -2.77
N PRO A 194 24.06 -0.15 -3.63
CA PRO A 194 23.67 0.99 -4.45
C PRO A 194 23.07 2.09 -3.58
N THR A 195 23.35 3.36 -3.89
CA THR A 195 22.59 4.47 -3.32
C THR A 195 21.24 4.54 -4.02
N PHE A 196 20.15 4.51 -3.25
CA PHE A 196 18.84 4.79 -3.82
C PHE A 196 18.67 6.30 -3.96
N VAL A 197 18.63 6.78 -5.21
CA VAL A 197 18.32 8.17 -5.53
C VAL A 197 16.89 8.20 -6.05
N PRO A 198 15.93 8.75 -5.28
CA PRO A 198 14.58 8.94 -5.79
C PRO A 198 14.65 9.89 -6.98
N LYS A 199 14.29 9.40 -8.18
CA LYS A 199 14.04 10.27 -9.33
C LYS A 199 12.72 11.01 -9.08
N ASP A 200 12.85 12.29 -8.75
CA ASP A 200 11.83 13.35 -8.64
C ASP A 200 10.71 13.19 -7.58
N SER A 201 10.27 14.33 -7.03
CA SER A 201 9.21 14.42 -5.99
C SER A 201 7.78 14.31 -6.53
N GLY A 202 7.64 13.91 -7.79
CA GLY A 202 6.40 13.94 -8.56
C GLY A 202 5.90 15.34 -8.96
N TYR A 203 4.93 15.37 -9.88
CA TYR A 203 4.35 16.61 -10.40
C TYR A 203 3.64 17.45 -9.33
N LYS A 204 3.80 18.77 -9.44
CA LYS A 204 3.16 19.81 -8.64
C LYS A 204 2.27 20.69 -9.51
N VAL A 205 1.37 21.46 -8.87
CA VAL A 205 0.58 22.47 -9.58
C VAL A 205 1.52 23.47 -10.28
N GLY A 206 1.29 23.69 -11.57
CA GLY A 206 2.11 24.52 -12.43
C GLY A 206 3.12 23.78 -13.30
N ASP A 207 3.48 22.54 -12.94
CA ASP A 207 4.40 21.71 -13.73
C ASP A 207 3.77 21.30 -15.07
N THR A 208 4.62 21.04 -16.07
CA THR A 208 4.19 20.53 -17.38
C THR A 208 4.36 19.03 -17.43
N VAL A 209 3.26 18.33 -17.73
CA VAL A 209 3.23 16.90 -17.96
C VAL A 209 3.43 16.64 -19.47
N PRO A 210 4.33 15.72 -19.86
CA PRO A 210 4.45 15.30 -21.25
C PRO A 210 3.19 14.52 -21.68
N ASP A 211 3.07 14.24 -22.97
CA ASP A 211 2.03 13.32 -23.46
C ASP A 211 2.03 12.02 -22.64
N LEU A 212 0.83 11.55 -22.32
CA LEU A 212 0.63 10.34 -21.53
C LEU A 212 0.05 9.24 -22.43
N ALA A 213 0.54 8.02 -22.27
CA ALA A 213 0.09 6.87 -23.03
C ALA A 213 0.09 5.64 -22.12
N PHE A 214 -1.05 4.96 -22.01
CA PHE A 214 -1.23 3.84 -21.10
C PHE A 214 -2.02 2.71 -21.75
N SER A 215 -1.83 1.49 -21.24
CA SER A 215 -2.78 0.39 -21.44
C SER A 215 -3.65 0.26 -20.19
N THR A 216 -4.95 0.14 -20.40
CA THR A 216 -5.90 -0.18 -19.34
C THR A 216 -5.86 -1.66 -18.98
N ILE A 217 -6.53 -2.06 -17.90
CA ILE A 217 -6.72 -3.47 -17.50
C ILE A 217 -7.52 -4.31 -18.51
N ASP A 218 -8.05 -3.70 -19.57
CA ASP A 218 -8.74 -4.36 -20.69
C ASP A 218 -7.92 -4.31 -21.99
N ASP A 219 -6.62 -4.02 -21.89
CA ASP A 219 -5.70 -3.85 -23.02
C ASP A 219 -6.11 -2.75 -24.01
N LYS A 220 -7.00 -1.83 -23.60
CA LYS A 220 -7.33 -0.63 -24.39
C LYS A 220 -6.28 0.44 -24.16
N ALA A 221 -5.75 0.98 -25.26
CA ALA A 221 -4.89 2.15 -25.24
C ALA A 221 -5.67 3.39 -24.80
N VAL A 222 -5.04 4.19 -23.93
CA VAL A 222 -5.53 5.50 -23.49
C VAL A 222 -4.38 6.48 -23.67
N ASP A 223 -4.53 7.37 -24.65
CA ASP A 223 -3.52 8.35 -25.02
C ASP A 223 -4.04 9.76 -24.79
N PHE A 224 -3.26 10.57 -24.08
CA PHE A 224 -3.52 11.97 -23.85
C PHE A 224 -2.44 12.81 -24.53
N LYS A 225 -2.86 13.56 -25.55
CA LYS A 225 -2.01 14.51 -26.26
C LYS A 225 -2.23 15.90 -25.72
N PHE A 226 -1.16 16.57 -25.34
CA PHE A 226 -1.19 17.96 -24.91
C PHE A 226 -0.67 18.88 -26.01
N ASN A 227 -1.10 20.15 -26.01
CA ASN A 227 -0.74 21.16 -27.01
C ASN A 227 -1.19 20.85 -28.46
N ALA A 228 -2.17 19.96 -28.64
CA ALA A 228 -2.79 19.69 -29.93
C ALA A 228 -4.12 20.48 -30.10
N PRO A 229 -4.57 20.77 -31.34
CA PRO A 229 -5.78 21.57 -31.58
C PRO A 229 -7.06 21.06 -30.89
N ASN A 230 -7.14 19.75 -30.63
CA ASN A 230 -8.29 19.10 -30.00
C ASN A 230 -7.96 18.52 -28.61
N SER A 231 -6.83 18.91 -28.00
CA SER A 231 -6.48 18.50 -26.64
C SER A 231 -7.58 18.91 -25.66
N LYS A 232 -8.02 17.97 -24.84
CA LYS A 232 -8.96 18.23 -23.75
C LYS A 232 -8.22 18.33 -22.43
N LYS A 233 -8.94 18.80 -21.41
CA LYS A 233 -8.50 18.69 -20.03
C LYS A 233 -8.50 17.21 -19.63
N VAL A 234 -7.48 16.78 -18.91
CA VAL A 234 -7.32 15.40 -18.46
C VAL A 234 -7.41 15.35 -16.94
N GLY A 235 -8.22 14.44 -16.42
CA GLY A 235 -8.29 14.13 -15.01
C GLY A 235 -7.68 12.76 -14.72
N VAL A 236 -6.60 12.73 -13.94
CA VAL A 236 -5.94 11.49 -13.49
C VAL A 236 -6.27 11.28 -12.02
N VAL A 237 -6.87 10.13 -11.70
CA VAL A 237 -7.29 9.82 -10.33
C VAL A 237 -6.63 8.54 -9.84
N PHE A 238 -5.90 8.65 -8.74
CA PHE A 238 -5.19 7.54 -8.12
C PHE A 238 -6.00 6.96 -6.98
N PHE A 239 -6.20 5.64 -6.98
CA PHE A 239 -7.02 4.94 -5.99
C PHE A 239 -6.52 3.52 -5.70
N GLY A 240 -6.97 2.96 -4.57
CA GLY A 240 -6.86 1.53 -4.28
C GLY A 240 -8.25 0.88 -4.31
N PRO A 241 -8.45 -0.30 -4.92
CA PRO A 241 -9.74 -1.00 -4.98
C PRO A 241 -10.27 -1.41 -3.60
N TRP A 242 -9.38 -1.51 -2.62
CA TRP A 242 -9.67 -1.79 -1.22
C TRP A 242 -10.08 -0.54 -0.42
N CYS A 243 -9.88 0.66 -0.95
CA CYS A 243 -10.01 1.90 -0.20
C CYS A 243 -11.42 2.14 0.37
N GLU A 244 -12.47 1.73 -0.33
CA GLU A 244 -13.84 1.98 0.10
C GLU A 244 -14.29 1.05 1.23
N TRP A 245 -14.10 -0.26 1.07
CA TRP A 245 -14.63 -1.25 2.01
C TRP A 245 -13.64 -1.58 3.13
N TYR A 246 -12.35 -1.73 2.84
CA TYR A 246 -11.37 -2.19 3.84
C TYR A 246 -11.10 -1.14 4.91
N LEU A 247 -11.20 0.14 4.53
CA LEU A 247 -10.99 1.27 5.41
C LEU A 247 -12.26 1.73 6.11
N GLU A 248 -13.42 1.11 5.90
CA GLU A 248 -14.70 1.58 6.43
C GLU A 248 -14.67 1.70 7.97
N ASP A 249 -14.14 0.67 8.64
CA ASP A 249 -14.09 0.63 10.10
C ASP A 249 -12.88 1.36 10.69
N THR A 250 -11.74 1.32 10.00
CA THR A 250 -10.46 1.79 10.54
C THR A 250 -10.13 3.22 10.13
N GLU A 251 -10.49 3.64 8.92
CA GLU A 251 -10.28 4.98 8.36
C GLU A 251 -11.54 5.49 7.62
N PRO A 252 -12.68 5.67 8.33
CA PRO A 252 -13.97 5.99 7.72
C PRO A 252 -13.98 7.30 6.91
N LYS A 253 -13.10 8.26 7.26
CA LYS A 253 -12.92 9.50 6.49
C LYS A 253 -12.38 9.19 5.09
N THR A 254 -11.35 8.36 5.00
CA THR A 254 -10.73 7.97 3.73
C THR A 254 -11.66 7.08 2.92
N SER A 255 -12.30 6.09 3.54
CA SER A 255 -13.28 5.22 2.88
C SER A 255 -14.39 6.03 2.19
N LYS A 256 -14.99 6.98 2.91
CA LYS A 256 -16.01 7.89 2.36
C LYS A 256 -15.46 8.76 1.23
N ALA A 257 -14.23 9.25 1.34
CA ALA A 257 -13.60 10.03 0.28
C ALA A 257 -13.42 9.22 -1.01
N CYS A 258 -12.96 7.97 -0.93
CA CYS A 258 -12.86 7.08 -2.08
C CYS A 258 -14.24 6.86 -2.75
N THR A 259 -15.27 6.62 -1.94
CA THR A 259 -16.66 6.49 -2.42
C THR A 259 -17.12 7.77 -3.14
N GLN A 260 -16.95 8.93 -2.51
CA GLN A 260 -17.32 10.24 -3.07
C GLN A 260 -16.63 10.51 -4.40
N VAL A 261 -15.33 10.20 -4.51
CA VAL A 261 -14.56 10.38 -5.73
C VAL A 261 -15.09 9.47 -6.83
N ARG A 262 -15.26 8.17 -6.59
CA ARG A 262 -15.79 7.24 -7.60
C ARG A 262 -17.15 7.70 -8.13
N GLU A 263 -18.10 8.01 -7.24
CA GLU A 263 -19.46 8.42 -7.62
C GLU A 263 -19.46 9.75 -8.38
N LEU A 264 -18.64 10.71 -7.95
CA LEU A 264 -18.49 11.99 -8.64
C LEU A 264 -17.98 11.77 -10.06
N LEU A 265 -16.94 10.96 -10.24
CA LEU A 265 -16.35 10.70 -11.55
C LEU A 265 -17.31 9.95 -12.48
N GLU A 266 -18.06 8.96 -11.99
CA GLU A 266 -19.08 8.25 -12.78
C GLU A 266 -20.19 9.19 -13.28
N LYS A 267 -20.56 10.18 -12.47
CA LYS A 267 -21.51 11.21 -12.88
C LYS A 267 -20.90 12.16 -13.92
N LYS A 268 -19.62 12.48 -13.80
CA LYS A 268 -18.93 13.47 -14.64
C LYS A 268 -18.37 12.92 -15.94
N SER A 269 -17.99 11.65 -15.99
CA SER A 269 -17.57 10.97 -17.23
C SER A 269 -18.66 10.98 -18.29
N LYS A 270 -19.93 10.92 -17.88
CA LYS A 270 -21.10 10.94 -18.78
C LYS A 270 -21.47 12.32 -19.30
N ALA A 271 -20.99 13.39 -18.66
CA ALA A 271 -21.49 14.74 -18.87
C ALA A 271 -20.56 15.66 -19.67
N SER A 272 -19.24 15.43 -19.69
CA SER A 272 -18.33 16.59 -19.63
C SER A 272 -17.13 16.64 -20.59
N SER A 273 -16.59 17.86 -20.61
CA SER A 273 -15.41 18.42 -21.24
C SER A 273 -14.03 17.91 -20.75
N ILE A 274 -13.99 16.85 -19.94
CA ILE A 274 -12.76 16.29 -19.33
C ILE A 274 -12.64 14.81 -19.65
N GLU A 275 -11.44 14.38 -20.05
CA GLU A 275 -11.12 12.97 -20.23
C GLU A 275 -10.54 12.41 -18.93
N TRP A 276 -11.24 11.43 -18.35
CA TRP A 276 -10.88 10.84 -17.06
C TRP A 276 -10.18 9.51 -17.25
N VAL A 277 -9.11 9.30 -16.49
CA VAL A 277 -8.44 8.01 -16.30
C VAL A 277 -8.23 7.78 -14.82
N THR A 278 -8.42 6.53 -14.38
CA THR A 278 -8.10 6.11 -13.03
C THR A 278 -6.87 5.22 -13.05
N VAL A 279 -6.04 5.33 -12.03
CA VAL A 279 -4.78 4.61 -11.90
C VAL A 279 -4.76 3.93 -10.54
N SER A 280 -4.50 2.63 -10.53
CA SER A 280 -4.25 1.87 -9.30
C SER A 280 -2.90 1.17 -9.40
N THR A 281 -2.23 0.97 -8.28
CA THR A 281 -0.90 0.36 -8.23
C THR A 281 -0.97 -1.05 -7.64
N ASN A 282 0.12 -1.79 -7.74
CA ASN A 282 0.26 -3.15 -7.22
C ASN A 282 0.33 -3.26 -5.68
N LEU A 283 0.21 -2.15 -4.95
CA LEU A 283 0.08 -2.16 -3.50
C LEU A 283 -1.30 -2.69 -3.13
N TRP A 284 -1.35 -3.87 -2.49
CA TRP A 284 -2.59 -4.56 -2.10
C TRP A 284 -3.56 -4.86 -3.27
N SER A 285 -3.09 -4.80 -4.52
CA SER A 285 -4.00 -4.86 -5.68
C SER A 285 -3.38 -5.59 -6.85
N SER A 286 -4.19 -6.35 -7.57
CA SER A 286 -3.89 -7.06 -8.80
C SER A 286 -4.89 -6.66 -9.90
N ILE A 287 -4.64 -7.09 -11.13
CA ILE A 287 -5.61 -6.90 -12.22
C ILE A 287 -6.96 -7.55 -11.89
N ALA A 288 -6.96 -8.74 -11.26
CA ALA A 288 -8.18 -9.43 -10.87
C ALA A 288 -8.98 -8.61 -9.83
N ASP A 289 -8.31 -8.04 -8.82
CA ASP A 289 -8.95 -7.18 -7.82
C ASP A 289 -9.59 -5.94 -8.46
N LEU A 290 -8.94 -5.38 -9.48
CA LEU A 290 -9.47 -4.23 -10.22
C LEU A 290 -10.66 -4.60 -11.11
N GLN A 291 -10.68 -5.82 -11.67
CA GLN A 291 -11.82 -6.34 -12.40
C GLN A 291 -13.02 -6.57 -11.46
N ASP A 292 -12.79 -7.15 -10.28
CA ASP A 292 -13.81 -7.35 -9.27
C ASP A 292 -14.33 -6.03 -8.71
N TYR A 293 -13.46 -5.07 -8.44
CA TYR A 293 -13.84 -3.70 -8.09
C TYR A 293 -14.72 -3.07 -9.16
N ARG A 294 -14.33 -3.17 -10.43
CA ARG A 294 -15.14 -2.66 -11.56
C ARG A 294 -16.52 -3.28 -11.58
N LYS A 295 -16.59 -4.60 -11.44
CA LYS A 295 -17.85 -5.35 -11.46
C LYS A 295 -18.75 -4.98 -10.26
N SER A 296 -18.17 -4.87 -9.07
CA SER A 296 -18.90 -4.61 -7.83
C SER A 296 -19.50 -3.21 -7.79
N TYR A 297 -18.78 -2.20 -8.27
CA TYR A 297 -19.23 -0.81 -8.25
C TYR A 297 -19.79 -0.32 -9.58
N GLY A 298 -19.78 -1.15 -10.63
CA GLY A 298 -20.27 -0.80 -11.97
C GLY A 298 -19.55 0.39 -12.60
N THR A 299 -18.26 0.60 -12.28
CA THR A 299 -17.52 1.75 -12.81
C THR A 299 -17.24 1.61 -14.30
N THR A 300 -17.44 2.70 -15.04
CA THR A 300 -17.24 2.81 -16.48
C THR A 300 -15.93 3.47 -16.86
N LEU A 301 -15.20 3.98 -15.87
CA LEU A 301 -13.96 4.72 -16.07
C LEU A 301 -12.83 3.78 -16.56
N PRO A 302 -11.93 4.27 -17.42
CA PRO A 302 -10.68 3.57 -17.73
C PRO A 302 -9.87 3.36 -16.46
N ILE A 303 -9.39 2.13 -16.24
CA ILE A 303 -8.52 1.77 -15.12
C ILE A 303 -7.17 1.34 -15.70
N VAL A 304 -6.11 2.04 -15.32
CA VAL A 304 -4.72 1.71 -15.61
C VAL A 304 -4.11 1.04 -14.39
N PHE A 305 -3.39 -0.06 -14.61
CA PHE A 305 -2.65 -0.75 -13.54
C PHE A 305 -1.17 -0.36 -13.60
N ASP A 306 -0.74 0.42 -12.61
CA ASP A 306 0.63 0.84 -12.38
C ASP A 306 1.43 -0.29 -11.72
N ASN A 307 1.85 -1.24 -12.56
CA ASN A 307 2.45 -2.50 -12.12
C ASN A 307 3.83 -2.36 -11.47
N ASP A 308 4.55 -1.26 -11.67
CA ASP A 308 5.83 -1.01 -11.02
C ASP A 308 5.78 0.12 -9.99
N GLY A 309 4.72 0.94 -10.01
CA GLY A 309 4.54 2.08 -9.12
C GLY A 309 5.14 3.37 -9.69
N GLU A 310 5.61 3.36 -10.95
CA GLU A 310 6.25 4.51 -11.56
C GLU A 310 5.25 5.64 -11.85
N LEU A 311 3.97 5.35 -12.13
CA LEU A 311 2.97 6.41 -12.29
C LEU A 311 2.64 7.09 -10.96
N PHE A 312 2.41 6.32 -9.90
CA PHE A 312 2.23 6.86 -8.55
C PHE A 312 3.42 7.74 -8.15
N LYS A 313 4.65 7.31 -8.47
CA LYS A 313 5.87 8.08 -8.23
C LYS A 313 5.96 9.35 -9.08
N GLN A 314 5.74 9.25 -10.39
CA GLN A 314 5.80 10.37 -11.32
C GLN A 314 4.77 11.45 -10.96
N PHE A 315 3.61 11.04 -10.45
CA PHE A 315 2.59 11.95 -9.95
C PHE A 315 2.76 12.27 -8.46
N GLY A 316 3.79 11.76 -7.77
CA GLY A 316 4.06 12.06 -6.36
C GLY A 316 2.86 11.74 -5.46
N VAL A 317 2.28 10.56 -5.66
CA VAL A 317 1.09 10.07 -4.97
C VAL A 317 1.53 9.15 -3.85
N ASN A 318 1.22 9.56 -2.62
CA ASN A 318 1.42 8.80 -1.39
C ASN A 318 0.11 8.67 -0.59
N GLN A 319 -0.99 9.20 -1.10
CA GLN A 319 -2.32 9.15 -0.51
C GLN A 319 -3.33 8.71 -1.56
N VAL A 320 -4.35 7.97 -1.15
CA VAL A 320 -5.50 7.63 -1.99
C VAL A 320 -6.79 8.04 -1.26
N PRO A 321 -7.79 8.60 -1.95
CA PRO A 321 -7.73 8.99 -3.36
C PRO A 321 -6.91 10.28 -3.56
N THR A 322 -6.25 10.40 -4.72
CA THR A 322 -5.59 11.64 -5.16
C THR A 322 -6.08 12.01 -6.56
N ILE A 323 -6.45 13.27 -6.76
CA ILE A 323 -6.96 13.79 -8.04
C ILE A 323 -5.95 14.79 -8.59
N THR A 324 -5.58 14.64 -9.86
CA THR A 324 -4.78 15.62 -10.62
C THR A 324 -5.56 16.06 -11.87
N LEU A 325 -5.66 17.38 -12.10
CA LEU A 325 -6.20 17.94 -13.34
C LEU A 325 -5.07 18.56 -14.16
N ILE A 326 -5.05 18.24 -15.45
CA ILE A 326 -4.06 18.70 -16.41
C ILE A 326 -4.81 19.44 -17.53
N GLU A 327 -4.44 20.69 -17.77
CA GLU A 327 -5.03 21.52 -18.84
C GLU A 327 -4.62 21.02 -20.23
N PRO A 328 -5.33 21.41 -21.31
CA PRO A 328 -4.99 21.03 -22.69
C PRO A 328 -3.54 21.30 -23.11
N ASN A 329 -2.84 22.23 -22.47
CA ASN A 329 -1.43 22.55 -22.72
C ASN A 329 -0.43 21.70 -21.90
N GLY A 330 -0.91 20.72 -21.13
CA GLY A 330 -0.09 19.85 -20.29
C GLY A 330 0.21 20.40 -18.90
N LYS A 331 -0.26 21.61 -18.55
CA LYS A 331 -0.02 22.17 -17.22
C LYS A 331 -0.92 21.54 -16.16
N VAL A 332 -0.35 21.12 -15.03
CA VAL A 332 -1.11 20.72 -13.85
C VAL A 332 -1.81 21.94 -13.26
N SER A 333 -3.15 21.97 -13.30
CA SER A 333 -3.95 23.06 -12.73
C SER A 333 -4.55 22.74 -11.36
N LEU A 334 -4.56 21.47 -10.98
CA LEU A 334 -5.04 21.02 -9.68
C LEU A 334 -4.36 19.71 -9.30
N LYS A 335 -4.00 19.57 -8.02
CA LYS A 335 -3.61 18.31 -7.40
C LYS A 335 -4.06 18.34 -5.94
N SER A 336 -4.86 17.38 -5.52
CA SER A 336 -5.38 17.30 -4.14
C SER A 336 -5.67 15.86 -3.74
N SER A 337 -5.42 15.55 -2.48
CA SER A 337 -5.57 14.25 -1.85
C SER A 337 -6.36 14.36 -0.54
N ILE A 338 -6.83 13.25 0.02
CA ILE A 338 -7.66 13.26 1.24
C ILE A 338 -6.97 13.89 2.48
N GLN A 339 -5.65 13.99 2.50
CA GLN A 339 -4.91 14.64 3.58
C GLN A 339 -4.79 16.16 3.39
N ASP A 340 -5.12 16.69 2.22
CA ASP A 340 -5.05 18.11 1.93
C ASP A 340 -6.31 18.84 2.43
N ASP A 341 -6.12 20.03 3.00
CA ASP A 341 -7.21 20.84 3.56
C ASP A 341 -8.24 21.27 2.49
N ASP A 342 -7.83 21.31 1.23
CA ASP A 342 -8.65 21.76 0.10
C ASP A 342 -9.44 20.63 -0.59
N PHE A 343 -9.33 19.39 -0.11
CA PHE A 343 -9.88 18.21 -0.80
C PHE A 343 -11.38 18.32 -1.07
N GLN A 344 -12.18 18.71 -0.07
CA GLN A 344 -13.63 18.85 -0.24
C GLN A 344 -13.98 19.99 -1.21
N ALA A 345 -13.28 21.12 -1.13
CA ALA A 345 -13.43 22.23 -2.06
C ALA A 345 -13.07 21.82 -3.50
N THR A 346 -12.08 20.95 -3.66
CA THR A 346 -11.72 20.33 -4.94
C THR A 346 -12.86 19.49 -5.51
N LEU A 347 -13.48 18.61 -4.70
CA LEU A 347 -14.62 17.80 -5.15
C LEU A 347 -15.80 18.67 -5.57
N GLU A 348 -16.11 19.72 -4.80
CA GLU A 348 -17.15 20.69 -5.16
C GLU A 348 -16.84 21.41 -6.48
N ARG A 349 -15.58 21.82 -6.71
CA ARG A 349 -15.16 22.44 -7.97
C ARG A 349 -15.37 21.49 -9.15
N ILE A 350 -14.96 20.23 -9.02
CA ILE A 350 -15.14 19.20 -10.05
C ILE A 350 -16.63 18.94 -10.31
N SER A 351 -17.46 18.94 -9.27
CA SER A 351 -18.92 18.76 -9.37
C SER A 351 -19.61 19.83 -10.23
N LYS A 352 -18.97 20.99 -10.42
CA LYS A 352 -19.50 22.11 -11.21
C LYS A 352 -19.06 22.07 -12.67
N PHE A 353 -18.14 21.17 -13.05
CA PHE A 353 -17.74 21.02 -14.45
C PHE A 353 -18.91 20.53 -15.29
N LYS A 354 -19.04 21.16 -16.46
CA LYS A 354 -20.07 20.90 -17.45
C LYS A 354 -19.64 19.77 -18.37
#